data_AF-A0A1Z2XP17-F1
#
_entry.id   AF-A0A1Z2XP17-F1
#
_cell.length_a   1.000
_cell.length_b   1.000
_cell.length_c   1.000
_cell.angle_alpha   90.00
_cell.angle_beta   90.00
_cell.angle_gamma   90.00
#
_symmetry.space_group_name_H-M   'P 1'
#
loop_
_entity.id
_entity.type
_entity.pdbx_description
1 polymer ?
#
loop_
_entity_poly.entity_id
_entity_poly.type
_entity_poly.pdbx_seq_one_letter_code
_entity_poly.pdbx_strand_id
1 'polypeptide(L)'
;MFDSKIFGERVRKLRNDEKISQTALGNNLGIGKSAVSMIESGQRSASIEVATQIANYFDVPLDYLLGRGPFACWDKVMKHHDYICKQIVKEEPFWNDFPVPLDKLSERQFMAVVGATLDNIEYKEKDGQEHFTLTFFPLYV
;
A
#
# COMPACT_ATOMS: atom_id res chain seq x y z
N MET A 1 8.52 12.28 -8.50
CA MET A 1 8.79 11.50 -9.73
C MET A 1 8.33 10.08 -9.48
N PHE A 2 7.74 9.39 -10.47
CA PHE A 2 7.34 7.99 -10.31
C PHE A 2 8.57 7.10 -10.09
N ASP A 3 8.53 6.23 -9.08
CA ASP A 3 9.59 5.27 -8.78
C ASP A 3 9.18 3.86 -9.24
N SER A 4 9.67 3.45 -10.40
CA SER A 4 9.40 2.14 -10.98
C SER A 4 9.91 0.98 -10.12
N LYS A 5 10.92 1.22 -9.26
CA LYS A 5 11.49 0.18 -8.40
C LYS A 5 10.54 -0.14 -7.25
N ILE A 6 10.03 0.87 -6.56
CA ILE A 6 9.00 0.69 -5.51
C ILE A 6 7.77 -0.01 -6.09
N PHE A 7 7.32 0.44 -7.27
CA PHE A 7 6.20 -0.20 -7.95
C PHE A 7 6.46 -1.68 -8.22
N GLY A 8 7.59 -2.00 -8.87
CA GLY A 8 7.95 -3.37 -9.19
C GLY A 8 8.07 -4.28 -7.97
N GLU A 9 8.68 -3.79 -6.89
CA GLU A 9 8.84 -4.51 -5.63
C GLU A 9 7.49 -4.84 -4.99
N ARG A 10 6.54 -3.90 -4.97
CA ARG A 10 5.19 -4.12 -4.43
C ARG A 10 4.39 -5.11 -5.27
N VAL A 11 4.46 -5.02 -6.60
CA VAL A 11 3.83 -6.01 -7.49
C VAL A 11 4.40 -7.41 -7.25
N ARG A 12 5.72 -7.52 -7.14
CA ARG A 12 6.38 -8.80 -6.86
C ARG A 12 5.97 -9.36 -5.50
N LYS A 13 5.89 -8.52 -4.46
CA LYS A 13 5.43 -8.92 -3.12
C LYS A 13 4.02 -9.48 -3.19
N LEU A 14 3.07 -8.75 -3.76
CA LEU A 14 1.68 -9.20 -3.89
C LEU A 14 1.57 -10.54 -4.65
N ARG A 15 2.31 -10.66 -5.76
CA ARG A 15 2.35 -11.92 -6.53
C ARG A 15 2.86 -13.10 -5.69
N ASN A 16 3.90 -12.87 -4.90
CA ASN A 16 4.48 -13.91 -4.04
C ASN A 16 3.56 -14.27 -2.87
N ASP A 17 2.88 -13.28 -2.28
CA ASP A 17 1.91 -13.49 -1.19
C ASP A 17 0.74 -14.38 -1.65
N GLU A 18 0.29 -14.21 -2.90
CA GLU A 18 -0.71 -15.08 -3.53
C GLU A 18 -0.14 -16.38 -4.13
N LYS A 19 1.18 -16.56 -4.06
CA LYS A 19 1.88 -17.77 -4.53
C LYS A 19 1.65 -18.09 -6.02
N ILE A 20 1.44 -17.08 -6.86
CA ILE A 20 1.28 -17.27 -8.32
C ILE A 20 2.59 -16.99 -9.07
N SER A 21 2.76 -17.60 -10.25
CA SER A 21 3.94 -17.33 -11.09
C SER A 21 3.83 -16.04 -11.90
N GLN A 22 4.95 -15.49 -12.38
CA GLN A 22 4.93 -14.34 -13.30
C GLN A 22 4.14 -14.62 -14.59
N THR A 23 4.17 -15.87 -15.06
CA THR A 23 3.37 -16.30 -16.22
C THR A 23 1.88 -16.26 -15.89
N ALA A 24 1.47 -16.74 -14.71
CA ALA A 24 0.09 -16.72 -14.28
C ALA A 24 -0.43 -15.28 -14.13
N LEU A 25 0.36 -14.40 -13.52
CA LEU A 25 0.03 -12.97 -13.44
C LEU A 25 -0.09 -12.36 -14.84
N GLY A 26 0.89 -12.61 -15.72
CA GLY A 26 0.87 -12.12 -17.10
C GLY A 26 -0.39 -12.54 -17.85
N ASN A 27 -0.78 -13.81 -17.75
CA ASN A 27 -2.00 -14.31 -18.38
C ASN A 27 -3.27 -13.61 -17.88
N ASN A 28 -3.38 -13.34 -16.57
CA ASN A 28 -4.53 -12.62 -16.00
C ASN A 28 -4.56 -11.14 -16.45
N LEU A 29 -3.40 -10.53 -16.65
CA LEU A 29 -3.27 -9.14 -17.10
C LEU A 29 -3.27 -8.99 -18.64
N GLY A 30 -3.30 -10.10 -19.40
CA GLY A 30 -3.17 -10.07 -20.85
C GLY A 30 -1.79 -9.58 -21.35
N ILE A 31 -0.73 -9.75 -20.56
CA ILE A 31 0.65 -9.37 -20.92
C ILE A 31 1.60 -10.57 -20.82
N GLY A 32 2.73 -10.53 -21.53
CA GLY A 32 3.72 -11.60 -21.48
C GLY A 32 4.46 -11.69 -20.13
N LYS A 33 4.90 -12.89 -19.74
CA LYS A 33 5.78 -13.14 -18.58
C LYS A 33 6.98 -12.17 -18.52
N SER A 34 7.60 -11.91 -19.68
CA SER A 34 8.75 -10.98 -19.77
C SER A 34 8.37 -9.55 -19.36
N ALA A 35 7.16 -9.09 -19.73
CA ALA A 35 6.66 -7.79 -19.31
C ALA A 35 6.48 -7.72 -17.79
N VAL A 36 5.87 -8.75 -17.18
CA VAL A 36 5.75 -8.86 -15.72
C VAL A 36 7.12 -8.82 -15.05
N SER A 37 8.09 -9.59 -15.58
CA SER A 37 9.44 -9.62 -15.01
C SER A 37 10.15 -8.27 -15.07
N MET A 38 9.99 -7.50 -16.16
CA MET A 38 10.58 -6.17 -16.29
C MET A 38 9.87 -5.12 -15.41
N ILE A 39 8.56 -5.27 -15.20
CA ILE A 39 7.80 -4.46 -14.25
C ILE A 39 8.30 -4.72 -12.84
N GLU A 40 8.36 -5.99 -12.42
CA GLU A 40 8.82 -6.38 -11.07
C GLU A 40 10.26 -5.97 -10.75
N SER A 41 11.12 -5.87 -11.76
CA SER A 41 12.52 -5.43 -11.60
C SER A 41 12.70 -3.91 -11.71
N GLY A 42 11.63 -3.16 -12.00
CA GLY A 42 11.68 -1.71 -12.25
C GLY A 42 12.35 -1.31 -13.57
N GLN A 43 12.70 -2.27 -14.43
CA GLN A 43 13.31 -2.02 -15.75
C GLN A 43 12.32 -1.43 -16.75
N ARG A 44 11.03 -1.67 -16.56
CA ARG A 44 9.95 -1.14 -17.40
C ARG A 44 8.83 -0.58 -16.54
N SER A 45 8.42 0.65 -16.81
CA SER A 45 7.20 1.22 -16.23
C SER A 45 5.96 0.50 -16.77
N ALA A 46 5.02 0.18 -15.88
CA ALA A 46 3.69 -0.26 -16.28
C ALA A 46 2.95 0.89 -16.96
N SER A 47 2.13 0.59 -17.98
CA SER A 47 1.17 1.56 -18.48
C SER A 47 0.09 1.81 -17.43
N ILE A 48 -0.70 2.87 -17.58
CA ILE A 48 -1.77 3.18 -16.63
C ILE A 48 -2.79 2.02 -16.58
N GLU A 49 -3.10 1.43 -17.74
CA GLU A 49 -4.02 0.31 -17.87
C GLU A 49 -3.50 -0.92 -17.12
N VAL A 50 -2.22 -1.27 -17.31
CA VAL A 50 -1.60 -2.40 -16.61
C VAL A 50 -1.52 -2.14 -15.11
N ALA A 51 -1.17 -0.93 -14.68
CA ALA A 51 -1.09 -0.57 -13.28
C ALA A 51 -2.47 -0.66 -12.58
N THR A 52 -3.52 -0.17 -13.23
CA THR A 52 -4.90 -0.30 -12.75
C THR A 52 -5.36 -1.75 -12.70
N GLN A 53 -5.05 -2.55 -13.72
CA GLN A 53 -5.37 -3.99 -13.71
C GLN A 53 -4.67 -4.73 -12.57
N ILE A 54 -3.40 -4.42 -12.30
CA ILE A 54 -2.66 -5.00 -11.17
C ILE A 54 -3.30 -4.61 -9.83
N ALA A 55 -3.64 -3.34 -9.64
CA ALA A 55 -4.30 -2.86 -8.43
C ALA A 55 -5.63 -3.59 -8.19
N ASN A 56 -6.45 -3.72 -9.24
CA ASN A 56 -7.71 -4.44 -9.19
C ASN A 56 -7.54 -5.95 -8.94
N TYR A 57 -6.56 -6.57 -9.59
CA TYR A 57 -6.29 -8.01 -9.45
C TYR A 57 -5.94 -8.39 -8.00
N PHE A 58 -5.10 -7.57 -7.36
CA PHE A 58 -4.64 -7.81 -5.98
C PHE A 58 -5.51 -7.15 -4.91
N ASP A 59 -6.56 -6.44 -5.31
CA ASP A 59 -7.46 -5.68 -4.43
C ASP A 59 -6.69 -4.73 -3.48
N VAL A 60 -5.86 -3.86 -4.09
CA VAL A 60 -5.06 -2.85 -3.37
C VAL A 60 -5.24 -1.47 -3.98
N PRO A 61 -5.08 -0.39 -3.20
CA PRO A 61 -5.07 0.97 -3.76
C PRO A 61 -3.97 1.13 -4.81
N LEU A 62 -4.27 1.79 -5.93
CA LEU A 62 -3.24 2.14 -6.93
C LEU A 62 -2.12 2.97 -6.29
N ASP A 63 -2.47 3.83 -5.33
CA ASP A 63 -1.53 4.68 -4.59
C ASP A 63 -0.54 3.87 -3.76
N TYR A 64 -0.95 2.69 -3.29
CA TYR A 64 -0.04 1.72 -2.71
C TYR A 64 0.95 1.23 -3.76
N LEU A 65 0.54 0.81 -4.96
CA LEU A 65 1.52 0.40 -5.97
C LEU A 65 2.47 1.54 -6.35
N LEU A 66 1.97 2.77 -6.43
CA LEU A 66 2.76 3.94 -6.80
C LEU A 66 3.67 4.48 -5.69
N GLY A 67 3.52 4.02 -4.45
CA GLY A 67 4.33 4.50 -3.32
C GLY A 67 4.07 5.97 -2.98
N ARG A 68 2.80 6.41 -3.02
CA ARG A 68 2.43 7.82 -2.79
C ARG A 68 1.47 8.01 -1.62
N GLY A 69 1.36 9.25 -1.17
CA GLY A 69 0.49 9.66 -0.07
C GLY A 69 0.78 8.83 1.19
N PRO A 70 -0.25 8.30 1.87
CA PRO A 70 -0.05 7.56 3.12
C PRO A 70 0.68 6.22 2.91
N PHE A 71 0.84 5.77 1.66
CA PHE A 71 1.56 4.54 1.32
C PHE A 71 3.04 4.75 0.98
N ALA A 72 3.55 5.98 1.03
CA ALA A 72 4.94 6.28 0.66
C ALA A 72 5.95 5.54 1.56
N CYS A 73 5.66 5.40 2.85
CA CYS A 73 6.50 4.70 3.83
C CYS A 73 5.86 3.40 4.35
N TRP A 74 5.11 2.68 3.50
CA TRP A 74 4.26 1.55 3.93
C TRP A 74 4.98 0.46 4.75
N ASP A 75 6.22 0.09 4.40
CA ASP A 75 6.96 -0.93 5.17
C ASP A 75 7.22 -0.47 6.62
N LYS A 76 7.43 0.84 6.82
CA LYS A 76 7.55 1.44 8.15
C LYS A 76 6.21 1.48 8.85
N VAL A 77 5.13 1.83 8.14
CA VAL A 77 3.76 1.78 8.68
C VAL A 77 3.44 0.38 9.23
N MET A 78 3.71 -0.67 8.45
CA MET A 78 3.46 -2.05 8.86
C MET A 78 4.40 -2.52 9.98
N LYS A 79 5.66 -2.09 9.99
CA LYS A 79 6.59 -2.36 11.11
C LYS A 79 6.08 -1.75 12.43
N HIS A 80 5.36 -0.62 12.37
CA HIS A 80 4.81 0.09 13.52
C HIS A 80 3.27 -0.02 13.59
N HIS A 81 2.69 -1.11 13.09
CA HIS A 81 1.25 -1.27 12.87
C HIS A 81 0.40 -0.94 14.11
N ASP A 82 0.75 -1.45 15.29
CA ASP A 82 0.02 -1.19 16.54
C ASP A 82 0.01 0.31 16.92
N TYR A 83 1.15 0.99 16.76
CA TYR A 83 1.24 2.43 17.02
C TYR A 83 0.37 3.22 16.04
N ILE A 84 0.43 2.89 14.74
CA ILE A 84 -0.36 3.59 13.71
C ILE A 84 -1.86 3.39 13.97
N CYS A 85 -2.30 2.16 14.28
CA CYS A 85 -3.68 1.88 14.65
C CYS A 85 -4.13 2.74 15.84
N LYS A 86 -3.32 2.84 16.89
CA LYS A 86 -3.62 3.68 18.06
C LYS A 86 -3.73 5.16 17.72
N GLN A 87 -2.88 5.68 16.84
CA GLN A 87 -3.00 7.08 16.40
C GLN A 87 -4.28 7.32 15.60
N ILE A 88 -4.65 6.40 14.70
CA ILE A 88 -5.91 6.49 13.94
C ILE A 88 -7.11 6.49 14.88
N VAL A 89 -7.18 5.54 15.82
CA VAL A 89 -8.29 5.46 16.79
C VAL A 89 -8.35 6.69 17.71
N LYS A 90 -7.19 7.25 18.07
CA LYS A 90 -7.11 8.46 18.91
C LYS A 90 -7.75 9.67 18.22
N GLU A 91 -7.47 9.88 16.94
CA GLU A 91 -8.01 11.03 16.18
C GLU A 91 -9.42 10.76 15.64
N GLU A 92 -9.74 9.50 15.33
CA GLU A 92 -11.06 9.06 14.83
C GLU A 92 -11.65 7.98 15.78
N PRO A 93 -12.25 8.37 16.92
CA PRO A 93 -12.74 7.41 17.92
C PRO A 93 -13.81 6.44 17.44
N PHE A 94 -14.48 6.73 16.32
CA PHE A 94 -15.46 5.85 15.65
C PHE A 94 -14.93 4.42 15.47
N TRP A 95 -13.63 4.26 15.22
CA TRP A 95 -13.01 2.95 15.04
C TRP A 95 -13.10 2.01 16.26
N ASN A 96 -13.38 2.54 17.46
CA ASN A 96 -13.64 1.71 18.64
C ASN A 96 -14.96 0.92 18.54
N ASP A 97 -15.92 1.42 17.77
CA ASP A 97 -17.23 0.79 17.58
C ASP A 97 -17.23 -0.15 16.35
N PHE A 98 -16.12 -0.24 15.62
CA PHE A 98 -16.01 -1.11 14.45
C PHE A 98 -15.97 -2.59 14.86
N PRO A 99 -16.66 -3.51 14.16
CA PRO A 99 -16.76 -4.92 14.59
C PRO A 99 -15.43 -5.67 14.72
N VAL A 100 -14.40 -5.20 14.02
CA VAL A 100 -13.06 -5.79 14.03
C VAL A 100 -12.05 -4.70 14.39
N PRO A 101 -11.29 -4.83 15.48
CA PRO A 101 -10.24 -3.87 15.83
C PRO A 101 -9.25 -3.66 14.69
N LEU A 102 -8.78 -2.42 14.49
CA LEU A 102 -7.88 -2.08 13.38
C LEU A 102 -6.61 -2.94 13.36
N ASP A 103 -6.05 -3.27 14.53
CA ASP A 103 -4.84 -4.09 14.65
C ASP A 103 -5.06 -5.56 14.27
N LYS A 104 -6.32 -5.99 14.08
CA LYS A 104 -6.74 -7.34 13.68
C LYS A 104 -7.17 -7.43 12.22
N LEU A 105 -7.21 -6.32 11.50
CA LEU A 105 -7.49 -6.32 10.08
C LEU A 105 -6.36 -7.00 9.30
N SER A 106 -6.73 -7.63 8.18
CA SER A 106 -5.72 -8.03 7.19
C SER A 106 -5.00 -6.80 6.62
N GLU A 107 -3.78 -6.96 6.12
CA GLU A 107 -3.00 -5.86 5.53
C GLU A 107 -3.80 -5.10 4.45
N ARG A 108 -4.58 -5.81 3.62
CA ARG A 108 -5.43 -5.19 2.58
C ARG A 108 -6.58 -4.37 3.17
N GLN A 109 -7.27 -4.90 4.19
CA GLN A 109 -8.31 -4.16 4.89
C GLN A 109 -7.74 -2.92 5.58
N PHE A 110 -6.55 -3.04 6.18
CA PHE A 110 -5.86 -1.92 6.79
C PHE A 110 -5.42 -0.87 5.76
N MET A 111 -4.98 -1.27 4.56
CA MET A 111 -4.73 -0.34 3.45
C MET A 111 -5.99 0.45 3.08
N ALA A 112 -7.16 -0.20 3.03
CA ALA A 112 -8.42 0.46 2.74
C ALA A 112 -8.77 1.50 3.81
N VAL A 113 -8.56 1.18 5.10
CA VAL A 113 -8.71 2.13 6.20
C VAL A 113 -7.77 3.32 6.02
N VAL A 114 -6.48 3.06 5.84
CA VAL A 114 -5.47 4.12 5.67
C VAL A 114 -5.80 5.01 4.48
N GLY A 115 -6.16 4.44 3.33
CA GLY A 115 -6.50 5.19 2.13
C GLY A 115 -7.81 5.98 2.23
N ALA A 116 -8.72 5.60 3.12
CA ALA A 116 -9.97 6.31 3.35
C ALA A 116 -9.87 7.40 4.43
N THR A 117 -8.95 7.24 5.38
CA THR A 117 -8.84 8.11 6.56
C THR A 117 -7.70 9.12 6.46
N LEU A 118 -6.58 8.74 5.86
CA LEU A 118 -5.35 9.54 5.90
C LEU A 118 -5.03 10.14 4.54
N ASP A 119 -4.81 11.46 4.53
CA ASP A 119 -4.26 12.18 3.39
C ASP A 119 -2.78 11.86 3.20
N ASN A 120 -2.02 11.79 4.30
CA ASN A 120 -0.59 11.49 4.24
C ASN A 120 -0.05 10.88 5.54
N ILE A 121 1.08 10.18 5.43
CA ILE A 121 1.90 9.73 6.56
C ILE A 121 3.35 10.11 6.28
N GLU A 122 3.89 11.02 7.10
CA GLU A 122 5.31 11.35 7.08
C GLU A 122 6.07 10.49 8.09
N TYR A 123 7.23 9.97 7.68
CA TYR A 123 8.17 9.28 8.56
C TYR A 123 9.49 10.07 8.60
N LYS A 124 10.02 10.28 9.81
CA LYS A 124 11.34 10.89 10.04
C LYS A 124 12.08 10.10 11.10
N GLU A 125 13.38 9.88 10.88
CA GLU A 125 14.26 9.28 11.88
C GLU A 125 15.26 10.35 12.35
N LYS A 126 15.30 10.58 13.67
CA LYS A 126 16.18 11.58 14.27
C LYS A 126 16.74 11.01 15.57
N ASP A 127 18.05 11.03 15.73
CA ASP A 127 18.75 10.55 16.93
C ASP A 127 18.38 9.09 17.31
N GLY A 128 18.16 8.24 16.30
CA GLY A 128 17.76 6.84 16.48
C GLY A 128 16.29 6.64 16.87
N GLN A 129 15.49 7.70 16.90
CA GLN A 129 14.07 7.66 17.19
C GLN A 129 13.24 7.84 15.92
N GLU A 130 12.36 6.87 15.67
CA GLU A 130 11.41 6.86 14.56
C GLU A 130 10.17 7.70 14.93
N HIS A 131 9.85 8.71 14.13
CA HIS A 131 8.72 9.61 14.32
C HIS A 131 7.77 9.55 13.13
N PHE A 132 6.47 9.50 13.40
CA PHE A 132 5.42 9.51 12.40
C PHE A 132 4.47 10.70 12.61
N THR A 133 4.15 11.39 11.52
CA THR A 133 3.10 12.42 11.49
C THR A 133 2.00 11.94 10.55
N LEU A 134 0.79 11.76 11.08
CA LEU A 134 -0.38 11.36 10.32
C LEU A 134 -1.21 12.61 10.01
N THR A 135 -1.49 12.83 8.73
CA THR A 135 -2.42 13.87 8.29
C THR A 135 -3.72 13.19 7.87
N PHE A 136 -4.81 13.57 8.51
CA PHE A 136 -6.15 13.02 8.26
C PHE A 136 -6.82 13.83 7.15
N PHE A 137 -7.67 13.18 6.35
CA PHE A 137 -8.57 13.94 5.48
C PHE A 137 -9.43 14.87 6.35
N PRO A 138 -9.73 16.09 5.87
CA PRO A 138 -10.64 16.97 6.59
C PRO A 138 -11.99 16.26 6.74
N LEU A 139 -12.43 16.09 7.98
CA LEU A 139 -13.81 15.70 8.26
C LEU A 139 -14.70 16.74 7.59
N TYR A 140 -15.56 16.31 6.67
CA TYR A 140 -16.62 17.17 6.16
C TYR A 140 -17.53 17.52 7.34
N VAL A 141 -17.32 18.72 7.91
CA VAL A 141 -18.19 19.33 8.91
C VAL A 141 -19.48 19.79 8.25
#